data_AF-A0A521QEA1-F1
#
_entry.id   AF-A0A521QEA1-F1
#
_cell.length_a   1.000
_cell.length_b   1.000
_cell.length_c   1.000
_cell.angle_alpha   90.00
_cell.angle_beta   90.00
_cell.angle_gamma   90.00
#
_symmetry.space_group_name_H-M   'P 1'
#
loop_
_entity.id
_entity.type
_entity.pdbx_description
1 polymer ?
#
loop_
_entity_poly.entity_id
_entity_poly.type
_entity_poly.pdbx_seq_one_letter_code
_entity_poly.pdbx_strand_id
1 'polypeptide(L)'
;MNTRNRPGQNISPLHTASRKPYGLGTPAGVLQARNRPPVFSSQGFSLNSDVAPNPACSTDSGRPCHHPLTNESENRRLLAHELKIKNSFDAIVQVLKRIASLQHEPDFEERAQTIAREQLGFELPAQILADAWVADLDMRALYGESVMRMLRLLAEQERHIKPQQDADEAMAFFLDSGYHAVDISPCSDGRLKGLVRYILRLPDGAVRSRKAYAGAMFDVDANVKRWVETELMRFREGRPVTADAGTRYLKVAVYHWSSSNPTHEGCAAHGSNVIAAAEAGLKRLNEFRQAIENSFCCGASVDNLLIGVDTDTDAIKVHIPDADGEMSLYRFVDNIELYRATVNDDASTARLKLHRAILEASAITGWGTGNGEPHEGMRRLIASLLINNLSQIEYVCSDWGGRYADIGHAERFINVGEGFEEFQMRNLAYLAHLHTVEEGAPDMDVGIKIFTKLNVKHGLPVPIAIHYRYDSRVPGCRERSAERCRRIRAAIGGRYPDLAEKGLLVCGMTVQDKRPGSPIELVEAVAA
;
A
#
# COMPACT_ATOMS: atom_id res chain seq x y z
N MET A 1 -36.36 -21.15 49.18
CA MET A 1 -36.93 -22.52 49.16
C MET A 1 -35.96 -23.43 48.42
N ASN A 2 -35.51 -24.48 49.10
CA ASN A 2 -34.75 -25.61 48.55
C ASN A 2 -35.67 -26.49 47.69
N THR A 3 -35.19 -27.00 46.56
CA THR A 3 -35.37 -28.41 46.19
C THR A 3 -34.31 -28.85 45.20
N ARG A 4 -33.47 -29.79 45.66
CA ARG A 4 -32.67 -30.71 44.84
C ARG A 4 -33.62 -31.54 43.96
N ASN A 5 -33.24 -31.80 42.71
CA ASN A 5 -33.19 -33.16 42.17
C ASN A 5 -32.49 -33.19 40.80
N ARG A 6 -31.54 -34.11 40.70
CA ARG A 6 -30.75 -34.50 39.53
C ARG A 6 -31.31 -35.84 39.05
N PRO A 7 -31.40 -36.07 37.74
CA PRO A 7 -30.77 -37.25 37.13
C PRO A 7 -30.09 -36.81 35.82
N GLY A 8 -28.90 -37.25 35.44
CA GLY A 8 -28.44 -38.63 35.26
C GLY A 8 -27.58 -38.57 33.99
N GLN A 9 -26.33 -39.03 34.10
CA GLN A 9 -25.30 -38.93 33.06
C GLN A 9 -25.66 -39.75 31.82
N ASN A 10 -25.46 -39.17 30.63
CA ASN A 10 -25.16 -39.92 29.42
C ASN A 10 -23.83 -39.41 28.87
N ILE A 11 -22.80 -40.19 29.14
CA ILE A 11 -21.47 -40.11 28.53
C ILE A 11 -21.57 -40.89 27.22
N SER A 12 -21.17 -40.29 26.11
CA SER A 12 -20.89 -40.99 24.86
C SER A 12 -19.70 -40.34 24.16
N PRO A 13 -18.90 -41.13 23.45
CA PRO A 13 -17.46 -41.13 23.68
C PRO A 13 -16.67 -40.20 22.76
N LEU A 14 -15.55 -39.73 23.32
CA LEU A 14 -14.42 -39.12 22.63
C LEU A 14 -14.00 -39.95 21.42
N HIS A 15 -14.22 -39.42 20.22
CA HIS A 15 -13.48 -39.83 19.04
C HIS A 15 -12.17 -39.04 18.99
N THR A 16 -11.11 -39.65 19.53
CA THR A 16 -9.73 -39.33 19.18
C THR A 16 -9.48 -39.72 17.74
N ALA A 17 -9.54 -38.77 16.81
CA ALA A 17 -9.05 -38.94 15.45
C ALA A 17 -7.70 -38.20 15.30
N SER A 18 -6.62 -38.92 15.58
CA SER A 18 -5.28 -38.60 15.11
C SER A 18 -5.29 -38.57 13.58
N ARG A 19 -5.29 -37.37 12.97
CA ARG A 19 -4.99 -37.23 11.54
C ARG A 19 -3.48 -37.07 11.36
N LYS A 20 -2.84 -38.11 10.84
CA LYS A 20 -1.49 -38.03 10.25
C LYS A 20 -1.57 -37.44 8.84
N PRO A 21 -0.54 -36.71 8.37
CA PRO A 21 -0.54 -36.00 7.09
C PRO A 21 0.01 -36.89 5.97
N TYR A 22 -0.60 -36.89 4.78
CA TYR A 22 -0.02 -37.30 3.48
C TYR A 22 -1.03 -36.88 2.38
N GLY A 23 -0.65 -36.46 1.17
CA GLY A 23 0.66 -36.51 0.55
C GLY A 23 0.71 -35.82 -0.82
N LEU A 24 1.93 -35.86 -1.36
CA LEU A 24 2.37 -35.47 -2.69
C LEU A 24 1.69 -36.28 -3.81
N GLY A 25 1.52 -35.62 -4.96
CA GLY A 25 1.69 -36.25 -6.27
C GLY A 25 0.42 -36.52 -7.06
N THR A 26 0.24 -35.76 -8.15
CA THR A 26 -0.42 -36.26 -9.37
C THR A 26 0.42 -35.90 -10.59
N PRO A 27 0.47 -36.78 -11.61
CA PRO A 27 1.54 -36.85 -12.60
C PRO A 27 1.39 -35.88 -13.77
N ALA A 28 2.53 -35.68 -14.44
CA ALA A 28 2.73 -34.84 -15.62
C ALA A 28 1.75 -35.16 -16.77
N GLY A 29 1.01 -34.13 -17.21
CA GLY A 29 0.34 -34.08 -18.50
C GLY A 29 1.18 -33.26 -19.47
N VAL A 30 1.80 -33.93 -20.44
CA VAL A 30 2.57 -33.33 -21.53
C VAL A 30 1.64 -32.51 -22.43
N LEU A 31 1.82 -31.19 -22.49
CA LEU A 31 1.22 -30.33 -23.52
C LEU A 31 2.32 -29.70 -24.37
N GLN A 32 2.24 -29.97 -25.67
CA GLN A 32 3.23 -29.61 -26.69
C GLN A 32 3.41 -28.09 -26.81
N ALA A 33 4.66 -27.64 -26.81
CA ALA A 33 5.05 -26.27 -27.11
C ALA A 33 4.70 -25.93 -28.57
N ARG A 34 3.81 -24.94 -28.76
CA ARG A 34 3.65 -24.25 -30.04
C ARG A 34 4.53 -23.00 -30.02
N ASN A 35 5.62 -23.02 -30.79
CA ASN A 35 6.41 -21.84 -31.10
C ASN A 35 5.52 -20.75 -31.73
N ARG A 36 5.36 -19.63 -31.04
CA ARG A 36 4.90 -18.36 -31.64
C ARG A 36 6.07 -17.38 -31.62
N PRO A 37 6.40 -16.73 -32.75
CA PRO A 37 7.44 -15.72 -32.78
C PRO A 37 7.00 -14.48 -31.98
N PRO A 38 7.94 -13.73 -31.38
CA PRO A 38 7.62 -12.52 -30.65
C PRO A 38 7.04 -11.46 -31.59
N VAL A 39 5.82 -11.03 -31.28
CA VAL A 39 5.18 -9.87 -31.90
C VAL A 39 5.57 -8.68 -31.03
N PHE A 40 6.72 -8.05 -31.30
CA PHE A 40 6.98 -6.62 -31.13
C PHE A 40 8.41 -6.31 -31.62
N SER A 41 8.49 -5.45 -32.62
CA SER A 41 9.71 -4.72 -32.99
C SER A 41 9.93 -3.61 -31.97
N SER A 42 11.13 -3.56 -31.41
CA SER A 42 11.63 -2.49 -30.54
C SER A 42 11.61 -1.14 -31.28
N GLN A 43 10.72 -0.23 -30.88
CA GLN A 43 11.01 1.18 -31.06
C GLN A 43 11.95 1.62 -29.93
N GLY A 44 13.10 2.14 -30.35
CA GLY A 44 14.31 2.28 -29.54
C GLY A 44 14.16 3.17 -28.31
N PHE A 45 14.24 2.54 -27.14
CA PHE A 45 14.90 3.13 -26.00
C PHE A 45 16.39 2.79 -26.12
N SER A 46 17.24 3.78 -26.39
CA SER A 46 18.68 3.62 -26.23
C SER A 46 18.96 3.29 -24.76
N LEU A 47 19.36 2.06 -24.49
CA LEU A 47 19.95 1.65 -23.22
C LEU A 47 21.20 2.50 -23.00
N ASN A 48 21.13 3.46 -22.07
CA ASN A 48 22.33 4.12 -21.57
C ASN A 48 23.28 3.05 -21.02
N SER A 49 24.53 3.08 -21.46
CA SER A 49 25.58 2.12 -21.10
C SER A 49 26.12 2.26 -19.66
N ASP A 50 25.54 3.15 -18.84
CA ASP A 50 25.96 3.43 -17.46
C ASP A 50 24.96 2.93 -16.40
N VAL A 51 24.14 1.92 -16.72
CA VAL A 51 23.30 1.27 -15.71
C VAL A 51 24.16 0.32 -14.88
N ALA A 52 24.39 0.69 -13.61
CA ALA A 52 25.01 -0.17 -12.61
C ALA A 52 24.38 -1.58 -12.63
N PRO A 53 25.16 -2.66 -12.46
CA PRO A 53 24.64 -4.02 -12.57
C PRO A 53 23.43 -4.24 -11.66
N ASN A 54 22.45 -4.97 -12.19
CA ASN A 54 21.19 -5.29 -11.51
C ASN A 54 21.48 -5.77 -10.07
N PRO A 55 21.06 -5.00 -9.04
CA PRO A 55 21.35 -5.37 -7.68
C PRO A 55 20.70 -6.70 -7.33
N ALA A 56 19.55 -7.08 -7.87
CA ALA A 56 18.93 -8.37 -7.55
C ALA A 56 19.58 -9.55 -8.30
N CYS A 57 20.17 -9.33 -9.47
CA CYS A 57 20.66 -10.43 -10.27
C CYS A 57 21.71 -10.05 -11.32
N SER A 58 22.96 -10.34 -11.01
CA SER A 58 24.06 -10.36 -11.99
C SER A 58 24.12 -11.76 -12.60
N THR A 59 23.62 -11.95 -13.82
CA THR A 59 24.01 -13.14 -14.60
C THR A 59 25.17 -12.75 -15.51
N ASP A 60 26.24 -13.55 -15.52
CA ASP A 60 27.40 -13.38 -16.41
C ASP A 60 27.04 -13.43 -17.91
N SER A 61 25.78 -13.73 -18.24
CA SER A 61 25.27 -13.95 -19.60
C SER A 61 24.25 -12.92 -20.08
N GLY A 62 23.93 -11.88 -19.27
CA GLY A 62 22.91 -10.89 -19.62
C GLY A 62 21.49 -11.48 -19.74
N ARG A 63 21.26 -12.69 -19.21
CA ARG A 63 19.93 -13.31 -19.19
C ARG A 63 19.07 -12.68 -18.10
N PRO A 64 17.79 -12.35 -18.40
CA PRO A 64 16.83 -11.97 -17.37
C PRO A 64 16.71 -13.09 -16.34
N CYS A 65 16.67 -12.72 -15.08
CA CYS A 65 16.60 -13.67 -14.00
C CYS A 65 15.16 -14.08 -13.74
N HIS A 66 14.95 -15.38 -13.63
CA HIS A 66 13.65 -15.98 -13.37
C HIS A 66 13.73 -16.81 -12.10
N HIS A 67 13.13 -16.30 -11.04
CA HIS A 67 13.13 -16.95 -9.75
C HIS A 67 12.07 -18.06 -9.72
N PRO A 68 12.40 -19.29 -9.28
CA PRO A 68 11.50 -20.46 -9.34
C PRO A 68 10.21 -20.33 -8.49
N LEU A 69 10.12 -19.30 -7.65
CA LEU A 69 8.97 -19.01 -6.78
C LEU A 69 8.13 -17.81 -7.24
N THR A 70 8.46 -17.21 -8.38
CA THR A 70 7.73 -16.06 -8.90
C THR A 70 6.37 -16.45 -9.46
N ASN A 71 5.36 -15.65 -9.11
CA ASN A 71 4.07 -15.71 -9.78
C ASN A 71 4.05 -14.76 -10.99
N GLU A 72 4.54 -15.25 -12.14
CA GLU A 72 4.61 -14.49 -13.39
C GLU A 72 3.24 -14.03 -13.90
N SER A 73 2.18 -14.82 -13.65
CA SER A 73 0.84 -14.48 -14.09
C SER A 73 0.31 -13.25 -13.36
N GLU A 74 0.54 -13.17 -12.04
CA GLU A 74 0.17 -12.01 -11.25
C GLU A 74 1.08 -10.81 -11.53
N ASN A 75 2.37 -11.01 -11.80
CA ASN A 75 3.26 -9.92 -12.23
C ASN A 75 2.73 -9.24 -13.50
N ARG A 76 2.37 -10.02 -14.52
CA ARG A 76 1.78 -9.46 -15.75
C ARG A 76 0.47 -8.73 -15.51
N ARG A 77 -0.38 -9.25 -14.61
CA ARG A 77 -1.65 -8.60 -14.23
C ARG A 77 -1.41 -7.26 -13.52
N LEU A 78 -0.48 -7.24 -12.56
CA LEU A 78 -0.11 -6.05 -11.81
C LEU A 78 0.57 -5.00 -12.69
N LEU A 79 1.39 -5.41 -13.66
CA LEU A 79 2.02 -4.51 -14.63
C LEU A 79 0.97 -3.85 -15.53
N ALA A 80 0.09 -4.65 -16.12
CA ALA A 80 -0.98 -4.14 -16.97
C ALA A 80 -1.88 -3.15 -16.21
N HIS A 81 -2.18 -3.44 -14.95
CA HIS A 81 -2.91 -2.55 -14.06
C HIS A 81 -2.14 -1.26 -13.76
N GLU A 82 -0.86 -1.34 -13.37
CA GLU A 82 -0.03 -0.17 -13.09
C GLU A 82 0.07 0.76 -14.31
N LEU A 83 0.38 0.20 -15.48
CA LEU A 83 0.50 0.94 -16.73
C LEU A 83 -0.82 1.58 -17.13
N LYS A 84 -1.94 0.85 -17.04
CA LYS A 84 -3.27 1.41 -17.32
C LYS A 84 -3.50 2.68 -16.49
N ILE A 85 -3.32 2.60 -15.18
CA ILE A 85 -3.63 3.71 -14.28
C ILE A 85 -2.65 4.87 -14.47
N LYS A 86 -1.33 4.62 -14.48
CA LYS A 86 -0.33 5.69 -14.65
C LYS A 86 -0.46 6.39 -15.99
N ASN A 87 -0.64 5.65 -17.08
CA ASN A 87 -0.82 6.24 -18.41
C ASN A 87 -2.07 7.11 -18.50
N SER A 88 -3.16 6.77 -17.79
CA SER A 88 -4.35 7.62 -17.73
C SER A 88 -4.08 8.98 -17.10
N PHE A 89 -3.29 9.05 -16.02
CA PHE A 89 -2.90 10.34 -15.44
C PHE A 89 -1.90 11.09 -16.31
N ASP A 90 -0.91 10.39 -16.86
CA ASP A 90 0.16 11.01 -17.66
C ASP A 90 -0.39 11.56 -19.00
N ALA A 91 -1.49 10.98 -19.52
CA ALA A 91 -2.21 11.49 -20.69
C ALA A 91 -2.81 12.88 -20.48
N ILE A 92 -3.17 13.27 -19.25
CA ILE A 92 -3.82 14.56 -18.95
C ILE A 92 -2.98 15.71 -19.50
N VAL A 93 -1.68 15.74 -19.21
CA VAL A 93 -0.80 16.85 -19.63
C VAL A 93 -0.74 16.95 -21.16
N GLN A 94 -0.67 15.82 -21.86
CA GLN A 94 -0.59 15.80 -23.33
C GLN A 94 -1.90 16.26 -23.96
N VAL A 95 -3.04 15.79 -23.44
CA VAL A 95 -4.36 16.18 -23.92
C VAL A 95 -4.60 17.68 -23.68
N LEU A 96 -4.28 18.19 -22.50
CA LEU A 96 -4.47 19.60 -22.18
C LEU A 96 -3.57 20.52 -23.02
N LYS A 97 -2.33 20.11 -23.33
CA LYS A 97 -1.48 20.85 -24.29
C LYS A 97 -2.11 20.91 -25.68
N ARG A 98 -2.69 19.80 -26.15
CA ARG A 98 -3.40 19.77 -27.43
C ARG A 98 -4.62 20.70 -27.40
N ILE A 99 -5.42 20.67 -26.34
CA ILE A 99 -6.59 21.55 -26.19
C ILE A 99 -6.17 23.02 -26.14
N ALA A 100 -5.13 23.37 -25.37
CA ALA A 100 -4.62 24.74 -25.29
C ALA A 100 -4.22 25.31 -26.67
N SER A 101 -3.72 24.48 -27.58
CA SER A 101 -3.36 24.91 -28.95
C SER A 101 -4.56 25.33 -29.81
N LEU A 102 -5.79 25.03 -29.39
CA LEU A 102 -7.03 25.32 -30.11
C LEU A 102 -7.83 26.48 -29.51
N GLN A 103 -7.33 27.14 -28.46
CA GLN A 103 -8.12 28.08 -27.64
C GLN A 103 -8.73 29.28 -28.38
N HIS A 104 -8.21 29.61 -29.57
CA HIS A 104 -8.68 30.75 -30.37
C HIS A 104 -9.56 30.33 -31.57
N GLU A 105 -9.87 29.05 -31.70
CA GLU A 105 -10.74 28.55 -32.76
C GLU A 105 -12.22 28.86 -32.45
N PRO A 106 -13.05 29.16 -33.46
CA PRO A 106 -14.46 29.52 -33.25
C PRO A 106 -15.31 28.39 -32.68
N ASP A 107 -14.88 27.13 -32.87
CA ASP A 107 -15.51 25.91 -32.37
C ASP A 107 -14.72 25.27 -31.21
N PHE A 108 -13.89 26.07 -30.51
CA PHE A 108 -12.99 25.62 -29.46
C PHE A 108 -13.68 24.73 -28.41
N GLU A 109 -14.81 25.17 -27.85
CA GLU A 109 -15.50 24.45 -26.78
C GLU A 109 -15.90 23.02 -27.21
N GLU A 110 -16.52 22.89 -28.39
CA GLU A 110 -16.97 21.60 -28.93
C GLU A 110 -15.78 20.67 -29.23
N ARG A 111 -14.71 21.21 -29.83
CA ARG A 111 -13.50 20.45 -30.13
C ARG A 111 -12.77 20.02 -28.87
N ALA A 112 -12.66 20.90 -27.88
CA ALA A 112 -12.06 20.60 -26.58
C ALA A 112 -12.82 19.47 -25.86
N GLN A 113 -14.15 19.54 -25.85
CA GLN A 113 -14.98 18.48 -25.27
C GLN A 113 -14.87 17.16 -26.02
N THR A 114 -14.82 17.19 -27.35
CA THR A 114 -14.64 15.98 -28.17
C THR A 114 -13.30 15.32 -27.88
N ILE A 115 -12.21 16.10 -27.88
CA ILE A 115 -10.87 15.61 -27.55
C ILE A 115 -10.83 15.01 -26.14
N ALA A 116 -11.43 15.68 -25.15
CA ALA A 116 -11.45 15.20 -23.77
C ALA A 116 -12.24 13.90 -23.61
N ARG A 117 -13.41 13.77 -24.24
CA ARG A 117 -14.20 12.53 -24.21
C ARG A 117 -13.46 11.37 -24.85
N GLU A 118 -12.84 11.58 -26.01
CA GLU A 118 -12.13 10.54 -26.74
C GLU A 118 -10.85 10.06 -26.02
N GLN A 119 -10.11 10.98 -25.40
CA GLN A 119 -8.77 10.66 -24.87
C GLN A 119 -8.70 10.55 -23.35
N LEU A 120 -9.60 11.20 -22.62
CA LEU A 120 -9.66 11.15 -21.15
C LEU A 120 -10.89 10.40 -20.64
N GLY A 121 -11.91 10.18 -21.49
CA GLY A 121 -13.14 9.49 -21.10
C GLY A 121 -14.11 10.32 -20.28
N PHE A 122 -13.92 11.64 -20.20
CA PHE A 122 -14.83 12.57 -19.52
C PHE A 122 -14.84 13.95 -20.19
N GLU A 123 -15.90 14.71 -19.92
CA GLU A 123 -16.01 16.11 -20.33
C GLU A 123 -15.23 17.03 -19.40
N LEU A 124 -14.76 18.16 -19.92
CA LEU A 124 -14.10 19.22 -19.15
C LEU A 124 -15.12 20.20 -18.57
N PRO A 125 -14.78 21.01 -17.55
CA PRO A 125 -15.68 22.03 -17.02
C PRO A 125 -16.04 23.06 -18.09
N ALA A 126 -17.32 23.10 -18.50
CA ALA A 126 -17.79 23.95 -19.60
C ALA A 126 -17.48 25.44 -19.37
N GLN A 127 -17.63 25.93 -18.13
CA GLN A 127 -17.36 27.32 -17.79
C GLN A 127 -15.90 27.72 -18.06
N ILE A 128 -14.94 26.83 -17.75
CA ILE A 128 -13.50 27.11 -17.99
C ILE A 128 -13.21 27.22 -19.49
N LEU A 129 -13.90 26.42 -20.31
CA LEU A 129 -13.75 26.49 -21.76
C LEU A 129 -14.42 27.75 -22.34
N ALA A 130 -15.62 28.08 -21.85
CA ALA A 130 -16.37 29.26 -22.28
C ALA A 130 -15.69 30.59 -21.92
N ASP A 131 -14.94 30.63 -20.81
CA ASP A 131 -14.23 31.85 -20.37
C ASP A 131 -12.87 32.03 -21.08
N ALA A 132 -12.40 31.03 -21.84
CA ALA A 132 -11.07 31.03 -22.44
C ALA A 132 -10.82 32.17 -23.44
N TRP A 133 -11.87 32.68 -24.10
CA TRP A 133 -11.75 33.82 -25.01
C TRP A 133 -11.57 35.16 -24.27
N VAL A 134 -11.91 35.22 -22.98
CA VAL A 134 -11.84 36.45 -22.15
C VAL A 134 -10.46 36.60 -21.50
N ALA A 135 -9.93 35.52 -20.90
CA ALA A 135 -8.77 35.60 -20.00
C ALA A 135 -7.74 34.47 -20.19
N ASP A 136 -7.54 34.04 -21.44
CA ASP A 136 -6.81 32.81 -21.80
C ASP A 136 -7.38 31.55 -21.10
N LEU A 137 -7.05 30.36 -21.59
CA LEU A 137 -7.52 29.12 -20.96
C LEU A 137 -6.88 28.94 -19.57
N ASP A 138 -7.69 28.81 -18.51
CA ASP A 138 -7.19 28.52 -17.16
C ASP A 138 -6.67 27.07 -17.04
N MET A 139 -5.42 26.89 -17.47
CA MET A 139 -4.73 25.61 -17.46
C MET A 139 -4.52 25.05 -16.06
N ARG A 140 -4.47 25.89 -15.02
CA ARG A 140 -4.27 25.44 -13.64
C ARG A 140 -5.55 24.77 -13.15
N ALA A 141 -6.69 25.46 -13.25
CA ALA A 141 -7.98 24.90 -12.88
C ALA A 141 -8.29 23.66 -13.73
N LEU A 142 -8.05 23.73 -15.05
CA LEU A 142 -8.33 22.62 -15.96
C LEU A 142 -7.50 21.37 -15.66
N TYR A 143 -6.20 21.51 -15.36
CA TYR A 143 -5.35 20.40 -14.95
C TYR A 143 -5.82 19.77 -13.64
N GLY A 144 -6.05 20.58 -12.60
CA GLY A 144 -6.47 20.05 -11.31
C GLY A 144 -7.83 19.35 -11.36
N GLU A 145 -8.80 19.92 -12.08
CA GLU A 145 -10.11 19.29 -12.32
C GLU A 145 -9.98 17.98 -13.11
N SER A 146 -9.11 17.94 -14.13
CA SER A 146 -8.85 16.73 -14.92
C SER A 146 -8.26 15.62 -14.08
N VAL A 147 -7.31 15.93 -13.17
CA VAL A 147 -6.74 14.96 -12.22
C VAL A 147 -7.81 14.40 -11.29
N MET A 148 -8.68 15.27 -10.73
CA MET A 148 -9.76 14.83 -9.83
C MET A 148 -10.85 14.01 -10.56
N ARG A 149 -11.18 14.37 -11.80
CA ARG A 149 -12.11 13.61 -12.66
C ARG A 149 -11.54 12.25 -13.03
N MET A 150 -10.27 12.21 -13.45
CA MET A 150 -9.58 10.95 -13.78
C MET A 150 -9.54 10.01 -12.57
N LEU A 151 -9.22 10.54 -11.39
CA LEU A 151 -9.23 9.78 -10.15
C LEU A 151 -10.60 9.13 -9.91
N ARG A 152 -11.70 9.88 -10.02
CA ARG A 152 -13.05 9.33 -9.81
C ARG A 152 -13.43 8.31 -10.89
N LEU A 153 -13.11 8.59 -12.15
CA LEU A 153 -13.38 7.68 -13.27
C LEU A 153 -12.69 6.33 -13.04
N LEU A 154 -11.41 6.34 -12.70
CA LEU A 154 -10.64 5.12 -12.46
C LEU A 154 -11.16 4.37 -11.23
N ALA A 155 -11.61 5.07 -10.19
CA ALA A 155 -12.12 4.42 -8.99
C ALA A 155 -13.43 3.68 -9.26
N GLU A 156 -14.32 4.28 -10.06
CA GLU A 156 -15.55 3.60 -10.47
C GLU A 156 -15.26 2.39 -11.36
N GLN A 157 -14.23 2.45 -12.22
CA GLN A 157 -13.81 1.29 -13.00
C GLN A 157 -13.26 0.16 -12.14
N GLU A 158 -12.43 0.47 -11.14
CA GLU A 158 -11.84 -0.52 -10.23
C GLU A 158 -12.88 -1.14 -9.29
N ARG A 159 -13.97 -0.43 -8.97
CA ARG A 159 -15.09 -0.91 -8.15
C ARG A 159 -15.67 -2.26 -8.63
N HIS A 160 -15.65 -2.48 -9.94
CA HIS A 160 -16.24 -3.68 -10.56
C HIS A 160 -15.30 -4.89 -10.57
N ILE A 161 -14.04 -4.73 -10.15
CA ILE A 161 -13.04 -5.80 -10.11
C ILE A 161 -13.00 -6.37 -8.68
N LYS A 162 -13.68 -7.49 -8.41
CA LYS A 162 -13.62 -8.20 -7.11
C LYS A 162 -13.18 -9.65 -7.26
N PRO A 163 -12.01 -10.05 -6.75
CA PRO A 163 -11.76 -11.42 -6.34
C PRO A 163 -12.03 -11.54 -4.82
N GLN A 164 -13.31 -11.69 -4.43
CA GLN A 164 -13.70 -11.86 -3.01
C GLN A 164 -13.09 -13.14 -2.39
N GLN A 165 -12.81 -14.16 -3.22
CA GLN A 165 -12.24 -15.44 -2.80
C GLN A 165 -10.83 -15.31 -2.20
N ASP A 166 -9.99 -14.45 -2.79
CA ASP A 166 -8.61 -14.25 -2.32
C ASP A 166 -8.56 -13.70 -0.88
N ALA A 167 -9.54 -12.85 -0.50
CA ALA A 167 -9.59 -12.25 0.83
C ALA A 167 -9.97 -13.27 1.92
N ASP A 168 -10.89 -14.19 1.63
CA ASP A 168 -11.30 -15.23 2.57
C ASP A 168 -10.17 -16.25 2.80
N GLU A 169 -9.45 -16.64 1.74
CA GLU A 169 -8.27 -17.50 1.83
C GLU A 169 -7.14 -16.86 2.66
N ALA A 170 -6.86 -15.57 2.44
CA ALA A 170 -5.87 -14.85 3.22
C ALA A 170 -6.28 -14.68 4.69
N MET A 171 -7.57 -14.44 4.97
CA MET A 171 -8.08 -14.39 6.34
C MET A 171 -7.92 -15.76 7.04
N ALA A 172 -8.25 -16.85 6.35
CA ALA A 172 -8.04 -18.20 6.88
C ALA A 172 -6.56 -18.47 7.16
N PHE A 173 -5.67 -18.07 6.25
CA PHE A 173 -4.22 -18.15 6.46
C PHE A 173 -3.75 -17.35 7.68
N PHE A 174 -4.26 -16.14 7.90
CA PHE A 174 -3.92 -15.34 9.08
C PHE A 174 -4.42 -16.00 10.36
N LEU A 175 -5.64 -16.52 10.39
CA LEU A 175 -6.19 -17.22 11.54
C LEU A 175 -5.38 -18.49 11.86
N ASP A 176 -5.04 -19.29 10.86
CA ASP A 176 -4.14 -20.44 11.01
C ASP A 176 -2.75 -20.05 11.49
N SER A 177 -2.32 -18.82 11.20
CA SER A 177 -1.06 -18.24 11.66
C SER A 177 -1.16 -17.59 13.04
N GLY A 178 -2.34 -17.64 13.68
CA GLY A 178 -2.58 -17.09 15.01
C GLY A 178 -3.07 -15.64 15.04
N TYR A 179 -3.50 -15.06 13.92
CA TYR A 179 -3.88 -13.65 13.81
C TYR A 179 -5.33 -13.45 13.41
N HIS A 180 -6.10 -12.73 14.22
CA HIS A 180 -7.48 -12.34 13.87
C HIS A 180 -7.55 -10.98 13.17
N ALA A 181 -6.45 -10.23 13.13
CA ALA A 181 -6.35 -8.97 12.41
C ALA A 181 -4.89 -8.66 12.09
N VAL A 182 -4.67 -8.10 10.90
CA VAL A 182 -3.38 -7.60 10.44
C VAL A 182 -3.51 -6.11 10.14
N ASP A 183 -2.75 -5.28 10.85
CA ASP A 183 -2.73 -3.82 10.69
C ASP A 183 -1.33 -3.36 10.31
N ILE A 184 -1.20 -2.70 9.17
CA ILE A 184 0.08 -2.31 8.57
C ILE A 184 0.18 -0.79 8.52
N SER A 185 1.28 -0.23 9.03
CA SER A 185 1.56 1.21 8.98
C SER A 185 2.88 1.50 8.26
N PRO A 186 2.83 1.81 6.95
CA PRO A 186 4.01 2.26 6.21
C PRO A 186 4.32 3.75 6.42
N CYS A 187 5.49 4.16 5.94
CA CYS A 187 5.74 5.57 5.65
C CYS A 187 4.74 6.10 4.61
N SER A 188 4.40 7.38 4.73
CA SER A 188 3.56 8.13 3.77
C SER A 188 4.18 8.36 2.39
N ASP A 189 5.43 7.95 2.21
CA ASP A 189 6.16 7.97 0.94
C ASP A 189 5.35 7.28 -0.18
N GLY A 190 5.16 7.97 -1.30
CA GLY A 190 4.37 7.47 -2.43
C GLY A 190 4.90 6.16 -3.01
N ARG A 191 6.20 5.85 -2.82
CA ARG A 191 6.80 4.60 -3.27
C ARG A 191 6.25 3.39 -2.49
N LEU A 192 5.80 3.57 -1.25
CA LEU A 192 5.17 2.52 -0.45
C LEU A 192 3.65 2.39 -0.66
N LYS A 193 3.04 3.19 -1.54
CA LYS A 193 1.60 3.15 -1.77
C LYS A 193 1.12 1.80 -2.33
N GLY A 194 2.01 1.07 -3.01
CA GLY A 194 1.78 -0.30 -3.49
C GLY A 194 2.12 -1.41 -2.48
N LEU A 195 2.41 -1.11 -1.21
CA LEU A 195 2.95 -2.08 -0.24
C LEU A 195 2.12 -3.37 -0.13
N VAL A 196 0.81 -3.26 0.09
CA VAL A 196 -0.05 -4.43 0.33
C VAL A 196 -0.20 -5.26 -0.93
N ARG A 197 -0.61 -4.64 -2.05
CA ARG A 197 -0.94 -5.34 -3.30
C ARG A 197 0.29 -5.79 -4.12
N TYR A 198 1.37 -5.02 -4.14
CA TYR A 198 2.57 -5.29 -4.93
C TYR A 198 3.68 -5.90 -4.08
N ILE A 199 4.13 -5.21 -3.03
CA ILE A 199 5.33 -5.62 -2.28
C ILE A 199 5.09 -6.89 -1.45
N LEU A 200 3.95 -6.97 -0.75
CA LEU A 200 3.62 -8.07 0.16
C LEU A 200 2.66 -9.10 -0.46
N ARG A 201 2.06 -8.80 -1.62
CA ARG A 201 1.05 -9.61 -2.32
C ARG A 201 -0.07 -10.10 -1.39
N LEU A 202 -0.52 -9.21 -0.51
CA LEU A 202 -1.65 -9.46 0.38
C LEU A 202 -2.95 -8.96 -0.28
N PRO A 203 -4.05 -9.73 -0.21
CA PRO A 203 -5.34 -9.27 -0.69
C PRO A 203 -5.87 -8.08 0.13
N ASP A 204 -6.39 -7.06 -0.55
CA ASP A 204 -6.84 -5.81 0.07
C ASP A 204 -7.89 -6.03 1.18
N GLY A 205 -8.80 -7.00 0.98
CA GLY A 205 -9.86 -7.31 1.95
C GLY A 205 -9.41 -8.05 3.20
N ALA A 206 -8.19 -8.60 3.22
CA ALA A 206 -7.67 -9.40 4.34
C ALA A 206 -6.92 -8.55 5.38
N VAL A 207 -6.42 -7.38 4.98
CA VAL A 207 -5.71 -6.46 5.88
C VAL A 207 -6.71 -5.53 6.57
N ARG A 208 -6.72 -5.53 7.89
CA ARG A 208 -7.66 -4.75 8.72
C ARG A 208 -7.47 -3.23 8.55
N SER A 209 -6.21 -2.80 8.46
CA SER A 209 -5.86 -1.40 8.20
C SER A 209 -4.49 -1.28 7.54
N ARG A 210 -4.32 -0.24 6.74
CA ARG A 210 -3.09 0.07 6.00
C ARG A 210 -2.75 1.57 6.05
N LYS A 211 -3.01 2.21 7.19
CA LYS A 211 -2.85 3.67 7.36
C LYS A 211 -1.37 4.04 7.38
N ALA A 212 -0.97 4.90 6.45
CA ALA A 212 0.40 5.41 6.34
C ALA A 212 0.58 6.70 7.15
N TYR A 213 1.80 6.93 7.64
CA TYR A 213 2.17 8.12 8.43
C TYR A 213 3.59 8.54 8.04
N ALA A 214 3.94 9.83 8.04
CA ALA A 214 5.31 10.25 7.76
C ALA A 214 6.29 9.51 8.69
N GLY A 215 7.31 8.87 8.10
CA GLY A 215 8.29 8.09 8.85
C GLY A 215 7.75 6.83 9.54
N ALA A 216 6.58 6.33 9.13
CA ALA A 216 5.85 5.24 9.79
C ALA A 216 5.45 5.55 11.26
N MET A 217 5.36 6.84 11.60
CA MET A 217 5.05 7.32 12.94
C MET A 217 3.55 7.28 13.23
N PHE A 218 2.99 6.07 13.28
CA PHE A 218 1.56 5.88 13.50
C PHE A 218 1.10 6.37 14.88
N ASP A 219 -0.14 6.86 14.95
CA ASP A 219 -0.78 7.30 16.20
C ASP A 219 -1.13 6.08 17.07
N VAL A 220 -0.45 5.96 18.22
CA VAL A 220 -0.65 4.86 19.17
C VAL A 220 -2.09 4.82 19.69
N ASP A 221 -2.67 5.96 20.08
CA ASP A 221 -4.02 6.03 20.64
C ASP A 221 -5.08 5.64 19.61
N ALA A 222 -4.91 6.09 18.36
CA ALA A 222 -5.79 5.69 17.26
C ALA A 222 -5.72 4.18 16.97
N ASN A 223 -4.55 3.56 17.13
CA ASN A 223 -4.39 2.12 16.97
C ASN A 223 -4.94 1.34 18.17
N VAL A 224 -4.80 1.85 19.41
CA VAL A 224 -5.45 1.27 20.60
C VAL A 224 -6.97 1.25 20.43
N LYS A 225 -7.57 2.36 19.97
CA LYS A 225 -9.02 2.41 19.67
C LYS A 225 -9.43 1.35 18.64
N ARG A 226 -8.62 1.15 17.59
CA ARG A 226 -8.90 0.13 16.56
C ARG A 226 -8.77 -1.29 17.09
N TRP A 227 -7.80 -1.54 17.97
CA TRP A 227 -7.68 -2.81 18.67
C TRP A 227 -8.93 -3.07 19.52
N VAL A 228 -9.37 -2.09 20.32
CA VAL A 228 -10.60 -2.20 21.12
C VAL A 228 -11.82 -2.49 20.26
N GLU A 229 -12.00 -1.78 19.13
CA GLU A 229 -13.09 -2.04 18.19
C GLU A 229 -13.06 -3.47 17.63
N THR A 230 -11.86 -3.99 17.36
CA THR A 230 -11.66 -5.32 16.80
C THR A 230 -11.93 -6.40 17.85
N GLU A 231 -11.41 -6.25 19.07
CA GLU A 231 -11.70 -7.16 20.17
C GLU A 231 -13.18 -7.15 20.56
N LEU A 232 -13.81 -5.97 20.64
CA LEU A 232 -15.24 -5.87 20.93
C LEU A 232 -16.09 -6.60 19.87
N MET A 233 -15.70 -6.54 18.60
CA MET A 233 -16.35 -7.30 17.53
C MET A 233 -16.22 -8.81 17.76
N ARG A 234 -15.04 -9.30 18.16
CA ARG A 234 -14.84 -10.73 18.49
C ARG A 234 -15.72 -11.18 19.66
N PHE A 235 -15.83 -10.36 20.70
CA PHE A 235 -16.68 -10.67 21.86
C PHE A 235 -18.19 -10.64 21.54
N ARG A 236 -18.64 -9.66 20.73
CA ARG A 236 -20.07 -9.45 20.48
C ARG A 236 -20.61 -10.22 19.29
N GLU A 237 -19.81 -10.41 18.26
CA GLU A 237 -20.23 -10.98 16.98
C GLU A 237 -19.48 -12.27 16.62
N GLY A 238 -18.40 -12.61 17.34
CA GLY A 238 -17.58 -13.76 17.01
C GLY A 238 -16.83 -13.61 15.68
N ARG A 239 -16.59 -12.37 15.23
CA ARG A 239 -15.95 -12.08 13.93
C ARG A 239 -14.56 -11.44 14.09
N PRO A 240 -13.58 -11.83 13.26
CA PRO A 240 -13.62 -12.95 12.31
C PRO A 240 -13.65 -14.32 13.01
N VAL A 241 -13.26 -14.37 14.29
CA VAL A 241 -13.37 -15.52 15.18
C VAL A 241 -13.77 -15.06 16.59
N THR A 242 -14.19 -16.00 17.45
CA THR A 242 -14.53 -15.70 18.84
C THR A 242 -13.31 -15.28 19.67
N ALA A 243 -13.56 -14.59 20.78
CA ALA A 243 -12.51 -14.05 21.65
C ALA A 243 -11.61 -15.14 22.27
N ASP A 244 -12.15 -16.35 22.45
CA ASP A 244 -11.48 -17.52 23.03
C ASP A 244 -10.63 -18.33 22.02
N ALA A 245 -10.56 -17.92 20.75
CA ALA A 245 -9.85 -18.64 19.69
C ALA A 245 -8.30 -18.66 19.82
N GLY A 246 -7.73 -18.02 20.84
CA GLY A 246 -6.27 -18.01 21.07
C GLY A 246 -5.44 -17.24 20.04
N THR A 247 -6.05 -16.32 19.30
CA THR A 247 -5.38 -15.49 18.29
C THR A 247 -5.05 -14.08 18.82
N ARG A 248 -4.07 -13.42 18.20
CA ARG A 248 -3.67 -12.04 18.52
C ARG A 248 -3.93 -11.07 17.37
N TYR A 249 -3.89 -9.79 17.72
CA TYR A 249 -3.84 -8.69 16.77
C TYR A 249 -2.38 -8.50 16.34
N LEU A 250 -2.11 -8.48 15.04
CA LEU A 250 -0.78 -8.22 14.50
C LEU A 250 -0.65 -6.77 14.05
N LYS A 251 0.31 -6.03 14.62
CA LYS A 251 0.71 -4.71 14.15
C LYS A 251 2.04 -4.78 13.39
N VAL A 252 2.06 -4.23 12.18
CA VAL A 252 3.24 -4.15 11.32
C VAL A 252 3.61 -2.69 11.11
N ALA A 253 4.88 -2.32 11.33
CA ALA A 253 5.42 -1.03 10.90
C ALA A 253 6.37 -1.24 9.73
N VAL A 254 6.30 -0.34 8.74
CA VAL A 254 7.13 -0.46 7.52
C VAL A 254 7.96 0.81 7.29
N TYR A 255 9.25 0.71 7.57
CA TYR A 255 10.23 1.74 7.24
C TYR A 255 10.80 1.50 5.83
N HIS A 256 11.53 2.48 5.29
CA HIS A 256 12.12 2.34 3.96
C HIS A 256 13.45 3.07 3.81
N TRP A 257 14.20 2.69 2.78
CA TRP A 257 15.42 3.34 2.32
C TRP A 257 15.55 3.24 0.81
N SER A 258 16.51 3.96 0.23
CA SER A 258 16.99 3.76 -1.14
C SER A 258 18.38 3.18 -1.08
N SER A 259 18.62 2.01 -1.69
CA SER A 259 19.93 1.38 -1.71
C SER A 259 20.94 2.11 -2.60
N SER A 260 20.49 2.76 -3.68
CA SER A 260 21.35 3.49 -4.61
C SER A 260 21.63 4.93 -4.22
N ASN A 261 20.74 5.57 -3.44
CA ASN A 261 20.97 6.92 -2.95
C ASN A 261 20.57 7.08 -1.46
N PRO A 262 21.29 6.40 -0.54
CA PRO A 262 20.87 6.27 0.85
C PRO A 262 20.80 7.59 1.61
N THR A 263 21.58 8.60 1.24
CA THR A 263 21.66 9.88 1.97
C THR A 263 20.68 10.94 1.47
N HIS A 264 19.98 10.71 0.35
CA HIS A 264 19.06 11.70 -0.22
C HIS A 264 17.66 11.14 -0.55
N GLU A 265 17.55 9.86 -0.92
CA GLU A 265 16.29 9.25 -1.39
C GLU A 265 15.75 8.20 -0.40
N GLY A 266 16.24 8.20 0.84
CA GLY A 266 15.66 7.44 1.95
C GLY A 266 14.45 8.14 2.57
N CYS A 267 14.12 7.78 3.82
CA CYS A 267 12.98 8.37 4.51
C CYS A 267 13.24 9.84 4.90
N ALA A 268 12.57 10.79 4.24
CA ALA A 268 12.73 12.21 4.49
C ALA A 268 12.40 12.63 5.94
N ALA A 269 11.40 11.98 6.56
CA ALA A 269 11.01 12.24 7.95
C ALA A 269 12.12 11.92 8.96
N HIS A 270 13.05 11.04 8.60
CA HIS A 270 14.18 10.62 9.43
C HIS A 270 15.52 11.05 8.81
N GLY A 271 15.52 12.11 8.00
CA GLY A 271 16.73 12.69 7.43
C GLY A 271 17.50 11.73 6.52
N SER A 272 16.80 10.81 5.84
CA SER A 272 17.41 9.75 5.03
C SER A 272 18.33 8.80 5.82
N ASN A 273 18.20 8.75 7.15
CA ASN A 273 18.94 7.81 7.98
C ASN A 273 18.12 6.52 8.18
N VAL A 274 18.56 5.42 7.55
CA VAL A 274 17.87 4.13 7.60
C VAL A 274 17.80 3.55 9.02
N ILE A 275 18.83 3.75 9.84
CA ILE A 275 18.86 3.24 11.22
C ILE A 275 17.84 4.02 12.04
N ALA A 276 17.85 5.35 11.96
CA ALA A 276 16.89 6.19 12.68
C ALA A 276 15.44 5.86 12.29
N ALA A 277 15.18 5.58 11.00
CA ALA A 277 13.86 5.17 10.53
C ALA A 277 13.43 3.81 11.10
N ALA A 278 14.32 2.83 11.12
CA ALA A 278 14.05 1.50 11.68
C ALA A 278 13.86 1.54 13.20
N GLU A 279 14.72 2.27 13.93
CA GLU A 279 14.61 2.49 15.37
C GLU A 279 13.30 3.17 15.75
N ALA A 280 12.90 4.21 15.01
CA ALA A 280 11.65 4.92 15.25
C ALA A 280 10.42 4.01 15.04
N GLY A 281 10.43 3.19 13.98
CA GLY A 281 9.39 2.20 13.72
C GLY A 281 9.30 1.13 14.81
N LEU A 282 10.43 0.57 15.23
CA LEU A 282 10.50 -0.41 16.32
C LEU A 282 9.99 0.18 17.64
N LYS A 283 10.46 1.39 17.99
CA LYS A 283 10.01 2.10 19.18
C LYS A 283 8.49 2.29 19.18
N ARG A 284 7.91 2.68 18.04
CA ARG A 284 6.47 2.91 17.92
C ARG A 284 5.65 1.62 18.08
N LEU A 285 6.14 0.50 17.56
CA LEU A 285 5.56 -0.84 17.81
C LEU A 285 5.59 -1.20 19.30
N ASN A 286 6.69 -0.93 19.98
CA ASN A 286 6.84 -1.22 21.41
C ASN A 286 5.91 -0.33 22.25
N GLU A 287 5.81 0.96 21.93
CA GLU A 287 4.85 1.87 22.58
C GLU A 287 3.40 1.37 22.43
N PHE A 288 3.03 0.86 21.26
CA PHE A 288 1.70 0.29 21.03
C PHE A 288 1.44 -0.98 21.86
N ARG A 289 2.39 -1.93 21.87
CA ARG A 289 2.30 -3.14 22.72
C ARG A 289 2.13 -2.75 24.19
N GLN A 290 3.01 -1.87 24.68
CA GLN A 290 2.95 -1.40 26.07
C GLN A 290 1.64 -0.68 26.38
N ALA A 291 1.09 0.10 25.45
CA ALA A 291 -0.20 0.75 25.64
C ALA A 291 -1.32 -0.27 25.86
N ILE A 292 -1.32 -1.39 25.10
CA ILE A 292 -2.31 -2.46 25.30
C ILE A 292 -2.07 -3.18 26.63
N GLU A 293 -0.85 -3.63 26.90
CA GLU A 293 -0.51 -4.43 28.09
C GLU A 293 -0.74 -3.67 29.41
N ASN A 294 -0.51 -2.36 29.41
CA ASN A 294 -0.69 -1.53 30.61
C ASN A 294 -2.14 -1.05 30.79
N SER A 295 -2.91 -0.89 29.70
CA SER A 295 -4.26 -0.32 29.77
C SER A 295 -5.35 -1.36 29.96
N PHE A 296 -5.09 -2.62 29.60
CA PHE A 296 -6.08 -3.69 29.63
C PHE A 296 -5.59 -4.86 30.49
N CYS A 297 -6.45 -5.38 31.37
CA CYS A 297 -6.09 -6.43 32.32
C CYS A 297 -5.84 -7.78 31.64
N CYS A 298 -5.56 -8.78 32.48
CA CYS A 298 -5.86 -10.18 32.16
C CYS A 298 -5.01 -10.75 31.01
N GLY A 299 -3.80 -10.19 30.80
CA GLY A 299 -2.85 -10.65 29.79
C GLY A 299 -3.15 -10.17 28.37
N ALA A 300 -3.89 -9.06 28.22
CA ALA A 300 -4.08 -8.43 26.91
C ALA A 300 -2.73 -8.06 26.29
N SER A 301 -2.48 -8.49 25.05
CA SER A 301 -1.24 -8.22 24.33
C SER A 301 -1.46 -8.34 22.81
N VAL A 302 -0.44 -7.98 22.04
CA VAL A 302 -0.43 -7.94 20.56
C VAL A 302 0.91 -8.45 20.04
N ASP A 303 0.89 -9.03 18.84
CA ASP A 303 2.12 -9.36 18.14
C ASP A 303 2.54 -8.19 17.24
N ASN A 304 3.85 -8.01 17.11
CA ASN A 304 4.45 -6.92 16.34
C ASN A 304 5.38 -7.49 15.26
N LEU A 305 5.49 -6.80 14.13
CA LEU A 305 6.48 -7.11 13.09
C LEU A 305 7.04 -5.81 12.48
N LEU A 306 8.36 -5.74 12.33
CA LEU A 306 9.03 -4.64 11.64
C LEU A 306 9.49 -5.12 10.26
N ILE A 307 9.12 -4.38 9.22
CA ILE A 307 9.55 -4.62 7.85
C ILE A 307 10.27 -3.36 7.33
N GLY A 308 11.38 -3.56 6.65
CA GLY A 308 12.04 -2.54 5.87
C GLY A 308 11.82 -2.77 4.38
N VAL A 309 11.74 -1.71 3.58
CA VAL A 309 11.64 -1.78 2.11
C VAL A 309 12.75 -0.97 1.46
N ASP A 310 13.50 -1.59 0.54
CA ASP A 310 14.34 -0.86 -0.41
C ASP A 310 13.47 -0.34 -1.56
N THR A 311 13.23 0.97 -1.62
CA THR A 311 12.33 1.59 -2.63
C THR A 311 12.88 1.58 -4.06
N ASP A 312 14.15 1.18 -4.22
CA ASP A 312 14.79 1.04 -5.53
C ASP A 312 14.41 -0.29 -6.18
N THR A 313 14.26 -1.35 -5.38
CA THR A 313 14.09 -2.74 -5.84
C THR A 313 12.78 -3.38 -5.35
N ASP A 314 12.06 -2.69 -4.47
CA ASP A 314 10.92 -3.19 -3.70
C ASP A 314 11.23 -4.44 -2.84
N ALA A 315 12.51 -4.76 -2.64
CA ALA A 315 12.91 -5.86 -1.78
C ALA A 315 12.62 -5.55 -0.31
N ILE A 316 12.15 -6.54 0.43
CA ILE A 316 11.89 -6.40 1.87
C ILE A 316 13.02 -6.95 2.73
N LYS A 317 13.16 -6.34 3.91
CA LYS A 317 13.88 -6.86 5.06
C LYS A 317 12.88 -7.15 6.17
N VAL A 318 12.81 -8.39 6.64
CA VAL A 318 11.86 -8.75 7.71
C VAL A 318 12.64 -9.00 8.99
N HIS A 319 12.37 -8.22 10.03
CA HIS A 319 12.97 -8.40 11.35
C HIS A 319 12.27 -9.56 12.06
N ILE A 320 13.04 -10.58 12.46
CA ILE A 320 12.49 -11.81 13.01
C ILE A 320 12.28 -11.61 14.52
N PRO A 321 11.05 -11.70 15.04
CA PRO A 321 10.83 -11.67 16.48
C PRO A 321 11.44 -12.91 17.15
N ASP A 322 11.74 -12.85 18.44
CA ASP A 322 12.05 -14.06 19.22
C ASP A 322 10.78 -14.69 19.83
N ALA A 323 10.93 -15.67 20.72
CA ALA A 323 9.77 -16.35 21.31
C ALA A 323 8.89 -15.44 22.19
N ASP A 324 9.48 -14.35 22.73
CA ASP A 324 8.77 -13.35 23.52
C ASP A 324 8.16 -12.24 22.64
N GLY A 325 8.39 -12.29 21.32
CA GLY A 325 7.94 -11.28 20.38
C GLY A 325 8.80 -10.01 20.38
N GLU A 326 9.98 -10.03 21.02
CA GLU A 326 10.93 -8.93 20.96
C GLU A 326 11.68 -8.96 19.63
N MET A 327 12.10 -7.79 19.15
CA MET A 327 12.78 -7.65 17.86
C MET A 327 14.11 -6.91 18.03
N SER A 328 15.08 -7.25 17.19
CA SER A 328 16.35 -6.54 17.07
C SER A 328 16.54 -6.04 15.64
N LEU A 329 17.15 -4.87 15.49
CA LEU A 329 17.53 -4.34 14.18
C LEU A 329 18.62 -5.18 13.50
N TYR A 330 19.30 -6.04 14.25
CA TYR A 330 20.36 -6.94 13.75
C TYR A 330 19.87 -8.38 13.53
N ARG A 331 18.58 -8.65 13.77
CA ARG A 331 17.96 -9.95 13.57
C ARG A 331 16.92 -9.86 12.47
N PHE A 332 17.34 -10.10 11.23
CA PHE A 332 16.47 -9.99 10.06
C PHE A 332 16.85 -10.97 8.96
N VAL A 333 15.93 -11.18 8.04
CA VAL A 333 16.19 -11.80 6.73
C VAL A 333 16.08 -10.71 5.67
N ASP A 334 17.14 -10.55 4.86
CA ASP A 334 17.17 -9.63 3.72
C ASP A 334 16.78 -10.37 2.44
N ASN A 335 15.63 -10.03 1.87
CA ASN A 335 15.05 -10.80 0.78
C ASN A 335 15.81 -10.60 -0.54
N ILE A 336 16.57 -9.51 -0.71
CA ILE A 336 17.42 -9.34 -1.90
C ILE A 336 18.59 -10.33 -1.90
N GLU A 337 19.15 -10.62 -0.72
CA GLU A 337 20.22 -11.61 -0.57
C GLU A 337 19.67 -13.02 -0.77
N LEU A 338 18.49 -13.28 -0.20
CA LEU A 338 17.80 -14.55 -0.39
C LEU A 338 17.48 -14.80 -1.86
N TYR A 339 16.91 -13.82 -2.57
CA TYR A 339 16.64 -13.89 -4.01
C TYR A 339 17.89 -14.31 -4.79
N ARG A 340 19.02 -13.61 -4.59
CA ARG A 340 20.30 -13.95 -5.27
C ARG A 340 20.75 -15.38 -4.95
N ALA A 341 20.58 -15.82 -3.72
CA ALA A 341 21.00 -17.15 -3.26
C ALA A 341 20.10 -18.29 -3.77
N THR A 342 18.87 -17.99 -4.20
CA THR A 342 17.86 -18.99 -4.59
C THR A 342 17.37 -18.88 -6.04
N VAL A 343 17.77 -17.86 -6.79
CA VAL A 343 17.30 -17.65 -8.19
C VAL A 343 17.67 -18.79 -9.14
N ASN A 344 18.76 -19.51 -8.88
CA ASN A 344 19.23 -20.64 -9.70
C ASN A 344 18.82 -22.02 -9.14
N ASP A 345 18.04 -22.05 -8.06
CA ASP A 345 17.55 -23.30 -7.48
C ASP A 345 16.26 -23.79 -8.13
N ASP A 346 15.82 -25.01 -7.79
CA ASP A 346 14.43 -25.40 -7.96
C ASP A 346 13.55 -24.86 -6.83
N ALA A 347 12.23 -24.85 -7.05
CA ALA A 347 11.26 -24.28 -6.11
C ALA A 347 11.30 -24.92 -4.70
N SER A 348 11.60 -26.22 -4.60
CA SER A 348 11.65 -26.91 -3.30
C SER A 348 12.90 -26.51 -2.53
N THR A 349 14.05 -26.48 -3.21
CA THR A 349 15.32 -26.04 -2.63
C THR A 349 15.28 -24.57 -2.20
N ALA A 350 14.69 -23.70 -3.02
CA ALA A 350 14.51 -22.28 -2.69
C ALA A 350 13.66 -22.10 -1.41
N ARG A 351 12.54 -22.82 -1.28
CA ARG A 351 11.71 -22.79 -0.06
C ARG A 351 12.47 -23.30 1.17
N LEU A 352 13.25 -24.36 1.03
CA LEU A 352 14.05 -24.90 2.12
C LEU A 352 15.10 -23.89 2.61
N LYS A 353 15.83 -23.26 1.70
CA LYS A 353 16.81 -22.21 2.02
C LYS A 353 16.15 -21.00 2.70
N LEU A 354 14.97 -20.61 2.25
CA LEU A 354 14.19 -19.53 2.88
C LEU A 354 13.81 -19.87 4.33
N HIS A 355 13.25 -21.06 4.57
CA HIS A 355 12.94 -21.50 5.93
C HIS A 355 14.19 -21.56 6.81
N ARG A 356 15.30 -22.04 6.25
CA ARG A 356 16.59 -22.06 6.94
C ARG A 356 17.10 -20.66 7.28
N ALA A 357 16.96 -19.68 6.39
CA ALA A 357 17.34 -18.30 6.66
C ALA A 357 16.56 -17.70 7.86
N ILE A 358 15.28 -18.03 8.00
CA ILE A 358 14.47 -17.61 9.17
C ILE A 358 15.00 -18.25 10.46
N LEU A 359 15.36 -19.54 10.43
CA LEU A 359 15.94 -20.24 11.59
C LEU A 359 17.33 -19.69 11.96
N GLU A 360 18.19 -19.47 10.96
CA GLU A 360 19.53 -18.90 11.15
C GLU A 360 19.46 -17.47 11.71
N ALA A 361 18.53 -16.64 11.21
CA ALA A 361 18.28 -15.33 11.78
C ALA A 361 17.80 -15.42 13.24
N SER A 362 16.92 -16.38 13.57
CA SER A 362 16.46 -16.60 14.95
C SER A 362 17.58 -17.05 15.89
N ALA A 363 18.58 -17.78 15.38
CA ALA A 363 19.72 -18.30 16.13
C ALA A 363 20.93 -17.35 16.20
N ILE A 364 20.82 -16.12 15.67
CA ILE A 364 21.93 -15.17 15.63
C ILE A 364 22.37 -14.78 17.05
N THR A 365 23.68 -14.61 17.25
CA THR A 365 24.28 -14.19 18.52
C THR A 365 24.78 -12.74 18.44
N GLY A 366 25.20 -12.15 19.57
CA GLY A 366 25.64 -10.75 19.63
C GLY A 366 24.47 -9.77 19.69
N TRP A 367 24.53 -8.66 18.93
CA TRP A 367 23.49 -7.61 18.96
C TRP A 367 22.11 -8.07 18.44
N GLY A 368 22.05 -9.19 17.73
CA GLY A 368 20.82 -9.81 17.27
C GLY A 368 20.25 -10.89 18.20
N THR A 369 20.87 -11.16 19.36
CA THR A 369 20.45 -12.25 20.27
C THR A 369 18.99 -12.08 20.69
N GLY A 370 18.23 -13.16 20.68
CA GLY A 370 16.83 -13.22 21.15
C GLY A 370 16.58 -14.45 22.00
N ASN A 371 15.43 -14.48 22.67
CA ASN A 371 15.01 -15.62 23.48
C ASN A 371 14.31 -16.69 22.62
N GLY A 372 15.08 -17.47 21.85
CA GLY A 372 14.54 -18.56 21.03
C GLY A 372 13.77 -18.11 19.77
N GLU A 373 13.05 -19.06 19.17
CA GLU A 373 12.35 -18.86 17.89
C GLU A 373 10.93 -18.31 18.09
N PRO A 374 10.43 -17.48 17.16
CA PRO A 374 9.03 -17.05 17.21
C PRO A 374 8.10 -18.24 16.96
N HIS A 375 6.86 -18.12 17.43
CA HIS A 375 5.86 -19.18 17.27
C HIS A 375 5.66 -19.56 15.79
N GLU A 376 5.21 -20.79 15.54
CA GLU A 376 5.10 -21.37 14.18
C GLU A 376 4.30 -20.49 13.21
N GLY A 377 3.17 -19.93 13.68
CA GLY A 377 2.34 -19.02 12.88
C GLY A 377 3.08 -17.76 12.41
N MET A 378 3.89 -17.12 13.26
CA MET A 378 4.73 -15.99 12.86
C MET A 378 5.77 -16.40 11.81
N ARG A 379 6.43 -17.55 11.98
CA ARG A 379 7.38 -18.06 10.98
C ARG A 379 6.71 -18.36 9.64
N ARG A 380 5.49 -18.92 9.66
CA ARG A 380 4.69 -19.19 8.47
C ARG A 380 4.30 -17.90 7.74
N LEU A 381 3.87 -16.88 8.49
CA LEU A 381 3.56 -15.56 7.93
C LEU A 381 4.81 -14.93 7.30
N ILE A 382 5.93 -14.86 8.03
CA ILE A 382 7.19 -14.30 7.53
C ILE A 382 7.63 -15.03 6.25
N ALA A 383 7.58 -16.36 6.24
CA ALA A 383 7.94 -17.13 5.06
C ALA A 383 7.05 -16.79 3.86
N SER A 384 5.74 -16.65 4.07
CA SER A 384 4.81 -16.25 3.01
C SER A 384 5.11 -14.85 2.47
N LEU A 385 5.40 -13.87 3.35
CA LEU A 385 5.75 -12.51 2.93
C LEU A 385 7.04 -12.46 2.11
N LEU A 386 8.06 -13.20 2.54
CA LEU A 386 9.33 -13.33 1.81
C LEU A 386 9.11 -13.95 0.42
N ILE A 387 8.37 -15.07 0.34
CA ILE A 387 8.05 -15.73 -0.94
C ILE A 387 7.28 -14.80 -1.87
N ASN A 388 6.27 -14.12 -1.36
CA ASN A 388 5.47 -13.15 -2.11
C ASN A 388 6.34 -12.04 -2.68
N ASN A 389 7.26 -11.51 -1.86
CA ASN A 389 8.14 -10.43 -2.26
C ASN A 389 9.19 -10.84 -3.30
N LEU A 390 9.57 -12.13 -3.42
CA LEU A 390 10.43 -12.60 -4.52
C LEU A 390 9.79 -12.30 -5.89
N SER A 391 8.47 -12.42 -6.00
CA SER A 391 7.73 -12.04 -7.21
C SER A 391 7.81 -10.54 -7.49
N GLN A 392 7.85 -9.70 -6.46
CA GLN A 392 7.99 -8.26 -6.61
C GLN A 392 9.43 -7.86 -6.99
N ILE A 393 10.44 -8.51 -6.41
CA ILE A 393 11.83 -8.30 -6.84
C ILE A 393 11.97 -8.64 -8.32
N GLU A 394 11.41 -9.78 -8.77
CA GLU A 394 11.42 -10.15 -10.19
C GLU A 394 10.63 -9.18 -11.06
N TYR A 395 9.48 -8.67 -10.59
CA TYR A 395 8.70 -7.62 -11.27
C TYR A 395 9.59 -6.40 -11.60
N VAL A 396 10.32 -5.89 -10.62
CA VAL A 396 11.23 -4.74 -10.84
C VAL A 396 12.40 -5.13 -11.76
N CYS A 397 12.92 -6.34 -11.63
CA CYS A 397 14.02 -6.82 -12.46
C CYS A 397 13.64 -6.93 -13.94
N SER A 398 12.52 -7.56 -14.24
CA SER A 398 12.07 -7.82 -15.60
C SER A 398 11.65 -6.54 -16.31
N ASP A 399 10.98 -5.62 -15.62
CA ASP A 399 10.38 -4.45 -16.25
C ASP A 399 11.27 -3.20 -16.21
N TRP A 400 12.20 -3.11 -15.25
CA TRP A 400 13.05 -1.93 -15.04
C TRP A 400 14.56 -2.22 -15.04
N GLY A 401 14.97 -3.45 -15.36
CA GLY A 401 16.39 -3.81 -15.47
C GLY A 401 17.13 -3.90 -14.13
N GLY A 402 16.39 -4.15 -13.04
CA GLY A 402 16.93 -4.45 -11.71
C GLY A 402 16.55 -3.46 -10.63
N ARG A 403 16.29 -2.20 -10.99
CA ARG A 403 15.78 -1.17 -10.08
C ARG A 403 14.94 -0.17 -10.85
N TYR A 404 14.04 0.55 -10.18
CA TYR A 404 13.26 1.61 -10.79
C TYR A 404 14.13 2.72 -11.39
N ALA A 405 13.70 3.27 -12.53
CA ALA A 405 14.34 4.44 -13.14
C ALA A 405 14.02 5.73 -12.37
N ASP A 406 12.82 5.82 -11.79
CA ASP A 406 12.37 6.89 -10.91
C ASP A 406 12.71 6.55 -9.44
N ILE A 407 13.96 6.80 -9.06
CA ILE A 407 14.47 6.51 -7.71
C ILE A 407 13.70 7.31 -6.64
N GLY A 408 13.37 8.57 -6.93
CA GLY A 408 12.68 9.46 -6.01
C GLY A 408 11.16 9.54 -6.21
N HIS A 409 10.64 10.70 -5.84
CA HIS A 409 9.22 11.06 -5.90
C HIS A 409 8.73 11.31 -7.33
N ALA A 410 7.58 10.73 -7.69
CA ALA A 410 6.92 10.91 -9.00
C ALA A 410 5.38 10.85 -8.88
N GLU A 411 4.84 11.29 -7.74
CA GLU A 411 3.42 11.25 -7.43
C GLU A 411 2.59 12.21 -8.30
N ARG A 412 1.36 11.82 -8.63
CA ARG A 412 0.44 12.59 -9.48
C ARG A 412 -0.45 13.56 -8.69
N PHE A 413 -0.75 13.22 -7.44
CA PHE A 413 -1.54 14.06 -6.53
C PHE A 413 -1.19 13.78 -5.05
N ILE A 414 -1.58 14.70 -4.17
CA ILE A 414 -1.57 14.50 -2.72
C ILE A 414 -2.93 13.94 -2.30
N ASN A 415 -2.95 12.83 -1.57
CA ASN A 415 -4.13 12.30 -0.93
C ASN A 415 -4.16 12.73 0.54
N VAL A 416 -5.26 13.33 0.99
CA VAL A 416 -5.43 13.78 2.38
C VAL A 416 -6.59 13.03 3.03
N GLY A 417 -6.34 12.43 4.19
CA GLY A 417 -7.35 11.70 4.97
C GLY A 417 -7.14 10.18 4.92
N GLU A 418 -8.20 9.42 4.61
CA GLU A 418 -8.17 7.96 4.76
C GLU A 418 -7.63 7.18 3.55
N GLY A 419 -7.32 7.88 2.44
CA GLY A 419 -6.79 7.25 1.24
C GLY A 419 -7.85 6.51 0.40
N PHE A 420 -7.57 6.31 -0.88
CA PHE A 420 -8.36 5.45 -1.76
C PHE A 420 -7.90 3.99 -1.63
N GLU A 421 -8.85 3.05 -1.63
CA GLU A 421 -8.61 1.60 -1.59
C GLU A 421 -8.33 1.02 -2.98
N GLU A 422 -8.92 1.65 -3.98
CA GLU A 422 -8.82 1.33 -5.39
C GLU A 422 -7.41 1.56 -5.94
N PHE A 423 -6.64 2.46 -5.31
CA PHE A 423 -5.37 2.96 -5.83
C PHE A 423 -4.20 2.61 -4.91
N GLN A 424 -3.62 1.43 -5.11
CA GLN A 424 -2.47 0.94 -4.37
C GLN A 424 -1.28 0.70 -5.29
N MET A 425 -0.64 1.78 -5.73
CA MET A 425 0.44 1.72 -6.71
C MET A 425 1.57 2.66 -6.34
N ARG A 426 2.81 2.19 -6.52
CA ARG A 426 4.05 2.95 -6.32
C ARG A 426 4.01 4.28 -7.09
N ASN A 427 4.36 5.38 -6.43
CA ASN A 427 4.45 6.72 -7.01
C ASN A 427 3.16 7.23 -7.68
N LEU A 428 1.98 6.74 -7.29
CA LEU A 428 0.72 7.31 -7.75
C LEU A 428 0.31 8.54 -6.94
N ALA A 429 0.36 8.45 -5.61
CA ALA A 429 -0.04 9.52 -4.73
C ALA A 429 0.78 9.55 -3.44
N TYR A 430 1.07 10.76 -2.96
CA TYR A 430 1.63 10.99 -1.63
C TYR A 430 0.47 11.00 -0.63
N LEU A 431 0.55 10.25 0.47
CA LEU A 431 -0.56 10.12 1.41
C LEU A 431 -0.30 10.91 2.69
N ALA A 432 -1.04 11.97 2.94
CA ALA A 432 -1.07 12.67 4.23
C ALA A 432 -2.28 12.18 5.04
N HIS A 433 -2.08 11.18 5.90
CA HIS A 433 -3.15 10.70 6.77
C HIS A 433 -3.32 11.64 7.98
N LEU A 434 -4.42 12.39 7.99
CA LEU A 434 -4.75 13.31 9.08
C LEU A 434 -6.25 13.39 9.32
N HIS A 435 -6.63 13.84 10.51
CA HIS A 435 -8.02 14.19 10.85
C HIS A 435 -8.23 15.70 10.98
N THR A 436 -7.16 16.42 11.31
CA THR A 436 -7.05 17.87 11.39
C THR A 436 -5.71 18.28 10.76
N VAL A 437 -5.64 19.48 10.16
CA VAL A 437 -4.37 19.95 9.57
C VAL A 437 -3.37 20.30 10.67
N GLU A 438 -3.85 20.67 11.86
CA GLU A 438 -3.06 20.97 13.04
C GLU A 438 -2.26 19.75 13.51
N GLU A 439 -2.88 18.57 13.54
CA GLU A 439 -2.21 17.31 13.91
C GLU A 439 -1.37 16.74 12.76
N GLY A 440 -1.76 16.97 11.51
CA GLY A 440 -1.11 16.42 10.31
C GLY A 440 -0.25 17.40 9.50
N ALA A 441 0.07 18.57 10.06
CA ALA A 441 0.82 19.63 9.39
C ALA A 441 2.18 19.16 8.85
N PRO A 442 2.99 18.38 9.60
CA PRO A 442 4.27 17.89 9.11
C PRO A 442 4.16 17.04 7.84
N ASP A 443 3.17 16.14 7.78
CA ASP A 443 2.90 15.31 6.60
C ASP A 443 2.51 16.19 5.40
N MET A 444 1.65 17.18 5.60
CA MET A 444 1.26 18.11 4.53
C MET A 444 2.44 18.93 4.00
N ASP A 445 3.31 19.43 4.87
CA ASP A 445 4.47 20.24 4.47
C ASP A 445 5.46 19.44 3.59
N VAL A 446 5.65 18.16 3.92
CA VAL A 446 6.46 17.25 3.09
C VAL A 446 5.83 17.05 1.72
N GLY A 447 4.51 16.81 1.65
CA GLY A 447 3.78 16.70 0.39
C GLY A 447 3.91 17.97 -0.48
N ILE A 448 3.69 19.15 0.10
CA ILE A 448 3.85 20.43 -0.63
C ILE A 448 5.28 20.63 -1.11
N LYS A 449 6.30 20.26 -0.31
CA LYS A 449 7.71 20.34 -0.72
C LYS A 449 7.99 19.45 -1.94
N ILE A 450 7.43 18.24 -1.97
CA ILE A 450 7.54 17.32 -3.12
C ILE A 450 6.90 17.95 -4.37
N PHE A 451 5.63 18.37 -4.26
CA PHE A 451 4.89 18.93 -5.39
C PHE A 451 5.35 20.32 -5.83
N THR A 452 6.07 21.04 -4.98
CA THR A 452 6.75 22.26 -5.39
C THR A 452 7.79 21.96 -6.47
N LYS A 453 8.51 20.83 -6.35
CA LYS A 453 9.48 20.38 -7.35
C LYS A 453 8.80 19.75 -8.57
N LEU A 454 7.79 18.90 -8.36
CA LEU A 454 7.14 18.14 -9.45
C LEU A 454 6.20 19.00 -10.31
N ASN A 455 5.47 19.93 -9.71
CA ASN A 455 4.38 20.66 -10.38
C ASN A 455 4.65 22.16 -10.43
N VAL A 456 4.82 22.80 -9.27
CA VAL A 456 4.83 24.27 -9.17
C VAL A 456 5.98 24.90 -9.97
N LYS A 457 7.18 24.29 -9.95
CA LYS A 457 8.32 24.72 -10.78
C LYS A 457 8.04 24.73 -12.29
N HIS A 458 7.06 23.95 -12.74
CA HIS A 458 6.65 23.84 -14.13
C HIS A 458 5.34 24.58 -14.42
N GLY A 459 4.85 25.40 -13.48
CA GLY A 459 3.62 26.17 -13.63
C GLY A 459 2.31 25.38 -13.44
N LEU A 460 2.40 24.10 -13.07
CA LEU A 460 1.26 23.25 -12.76
C LEU A 460 0.85 23.40 -11.28
N PRO A 461 -0.45 23.35 -10.94
CA PRO A 461 -0.88 23.39 -9.56
C PRO A 461 -0.61 22.05 -8.86
N VAL A 462 -0.69 22.06 -7.53
CA VAL A 462 -0.69 20.89 -6.66
C VAL A 462 -2.12 20.33 -6.58
N PRO A 463 -2.40 19.13 -7.12
CA PRO A 463 -3.71 18.49 -6.98
C PRO A 463 -3.79 17.82 -5.60
N ILE A 464 -4.83 18.16 -4.84
CA ILE A 464 -5.08 17.64 -3.50
C ILE A 464 -6.43 16.94 -3.47
N ALA A 465 -6.43 15.62 -3.31
CA ALA A 465 -7.63 14.80 -3.16
C ALA A 465 -7.91 14.56 -1.68
N ILE A 466 -8.89 15.27 -1.13
CA ILE A 466 -9.35 15.13 0.25
C ILE A 466 -10.43 14.04 0.30
N HIS A 467 -10.16 12.97 1.04
CA HIS A 467 -11.02 11.79 1.08
C HIS A 467 -11.20 11.24 2.49
N TYR A 468 -12.46 11.00 2.87
CA TYR A 468 -12.80 10.36 4.14
C TYR A 468 -13.88 9.31 3.96
N ARG A 469 -13.80 8.24 4.75
CA ARG A 469 -14.85 7.23 4.77
C ARG A 469 -15.85 7.50 5.88
N TYR A 470 -17.06 6.98 5.71
CA TYR A 470 -18.14 7.07 6.69
C TYR A 470 -18.85 5.73 6.84
N ASP A 471 -19.55 5.51 7.96
CA ASP A 471 -20.43 4.35 8.11
C ASP A 471 -21.86 4.76 7.81
N SER A 472 -22.43 4.25 6.72
CA SER A 472 -23.81 4.54 6.30
C SER A 472 -24.86 4.10 7.32
N ARG A 473 -24.52 3.22 8.26
CA ARG A 473 -25.42 2.76 9.32
C ARG A 473 -25.52 3.76 10.47
N VAL A 474 -24.60 4.73 10.55
CA VAL A 474 -24.55 5.71 11.65
C VAL A 474 -25.21 7.02 11.18
N PRO A 475 -26.35 7.42 11.77
CA PRO A 475 -27.02 8.65 11.38
C PRO A 475 -26.11 9.89 11.45
N GLY A 476 -26.17 10.73 10.41
CA GLY A 476 -25.38 11.95 10.29
C GLY A 476 -23.88 11.72 10.00
N CYS A 477 -23.40 10.48 9.84
CA CYS A 477 -21.96 10.22 9.68
C CYS A 477 -21.43 10.74 8.35
N ARG A 478 -22.22 10.61 7.28
CA ARG A 478 -21.86 11.14 5.96
C ARG A 478 -21.69 12.66 6.01
N GLU A 479 -22.64 13.35 6.63
CA GLU A 479 -22.66 14.81 6.77
C GLU A 479 -21.46 15.30 7.59
N ARG A 480 -21.15 14.63 8.72
CA ARG A 480 -19.96 14.94 9.53
C ARG A 480 -18.66 14.70 8.76
N SER A 481 -18.58 13.66 7.93
CA SER A 481 -17.41 13.40 7.08
C SER A 481 -17.29 14.45 5.96
N ALA A 482 -18.39 14.87 5.34
CA ALA A 482 -18.39 15.93 4.33
C ALA A 482 -17.99 17.29 4.93
N GLU A 483 -18.51 17.62 6.12
CA GLU A 483 -18.11 18.82 6.86
C GLU A 483 -16.62 18.79 7.22
N ARG A 484 -16.10 17.62 7.60
CA ARG A 484 -14.66 17.43 7.81
C ARG A 484 -13.85 17.72 6.54
N CYS A 485 -14.26 17.22 5.37
CA CYS A 485 -13.59 17.54 4.11
C CYS A 485 -13.50 19.06 3.89
N ARG A 486 -14.58 19.79 4.16
CA ARG A 486 -14.61 21.26 4.03
C ARG A 486 -13.67 21.96 5.01
N ARG A 487 -13.65 21.53 6.28
CA ARG A 487 -12.72 22.08 7.29
C ARG A 487 -11.26 21.87 6.89
N ILE A 488 -10.92 20.67 6.40
CA ILE A 488 -9.57 20.36 5.92
C ILE A 488 -9.21 21.21 4.71
N ARG A 489 -10.11 21.36 3.72
CA ARG A 489 -9.86 22.23 2.57
C ARG A 489 -9.58 23.68 3.00
N ALA A 490 -10.40 24.22 3.89
CA ALA A 490 -10.21 25.58 4.40
C ALA A 490 -8.87 25.73 5.15
N ALA A 491 -8.52 24.75 6.00
CA ALA A 491 -7.26 24.76 6.73
C ALA A 491 -6.03 24.65 5.82
N ILE A 492 -6.10 23.84 4.75
CA ILE A 492 -5.03 23.75 3.74
C ILE A 492 -4.86 25.10 3.03
N GLY A 493 -5.97 25.74 2.62
CA GLY A 493 -5.94 27.07 2.00
C GLY A 493 -5.34 28.13 2.93
N GLY A 494 -5.69 28.11 4.22
CA GLY A 494 -5.14 29.03 5.22
C GLY A 494 -3.66 28.78 5.57
N ARG A 495 -3.19 27.53 5.48
CA ARG A 495 -1.78 27.17 5.73
C ARG A 495 -0.85 27.58 4.58
N TYR A 496 -1.35 27.54 3.35
CA TYR A 496 -0.57 27.82 2.14
C TYR A 496 -1.19 28.97 1.31
N PRO A 497 -1.34 30.18 1.89
CA PRO A 497 -2.05 31.29 1.25
C PRO A 497 -1.41 31.68 -0.09
N ASP A 498 -0.08 31.72 -0.16
CA ASP A 498 0.66 32.05 -1.38
C ASP A 498 0.34 31.13 -2.57
N LEU A 499 0.11 29.84 -2.31
CA LEU A 499 -0.24 28.88 -3.36
C LEU A 499 -1.73 28.98 -3.70
N ALA A 500 -2.59 29.19 -2.71
CA ALA A 500 -4.02 29.36 -2.90
C ALA A 500 -4.34 30.61 -3.75
N GLU A 501 -3.78 31.76 -3.40
CA GLU A 501 -3.98 33.04 -4.10
C GLU A 501 -3.50 33.00 -5.55
N LYS A 502 -2.45 32.20 -5.83
CA LYS A 502 -1.92 32.00 -7.19
C LYS A 502 -2.68 30.94 -7.99
N GLY A 503 -3.72 30.32 -7.43
CA GLY A 503 -4.42 29.20 -8.09
C GLY A 503 -3.53 27.97 -8.28
N LEU A 504 -2.49 27.82 -7.46
CA LEU A 504 -1.55 26.69 -7.50
C LEU A 504 -1.97 25.55 -6.57
N LEU A 505 -3.13 25.65 -5.91
CA LEU A 505 -3.75 24.56 -5.17
C LEU A 505 -5.12 24.24 -5.77
N VAL A 506 -5.33 22.98 -6.16
CA VAL A 506 -6.65 22.50 -6.59
C VAL A 506 -7.08 21.36 -5.69
N CYS A 507 -8.14 21.58 -4.91
CA CYS A 507 -8.64 20.63 -3.93
C CYS A 507 -9.94 19.97 -4.41
N GLY A 508 -9.92 18.65 -4.62
CA GLY A 508 -11.12 17.84 -4.77
C GLY A 508 -11.53 17.23 -3.43
N MET A 509 -12.83 17.27 -3.10
CA MET A 509 -13.35 16.70 -1.85
C MET A 509 -14.30 15.53 -2.16
N THR A 510 -14.08 14.41 -1.49
CA THR A 510 -14.90 13.21 -1.67
C THR A 510 -15.15 12.49 -0.35
N VAL A 511 -16.24 11.73 -0.29
CA VAL A 511 -16.56 10.80 0.79
C VAL A 511 -16.97 9.43 0.23
N GLN A 512 -16.82 8.37 1.02
CA GLN A 512 -17.17 7.01 0.59
C GLN A 512 -17.61 6.15 1.78
N ASP A 513 -18.59 5.27 1.62
CA ASP A 513 -18.98 4.33 2.67
C ASP A 513 -17.84 3.31 2.94
N LYS A 514 -17.65 2.94 4.21
CA LYS A 514 -16.69 1.92 4.68
C LYS A 514 -16.95 0.54 4.09
N ARG A 515 -18.14 0.28 3.54
CA ARG A 515 -18.43 -0.99 2.85
C ARG A 515 -17.54 -1.14 1.60
N PRO A 516 -16.85 -2.28 1.41
CA PRO A 516 -15.99 -2.50 0.25
C PRO A 516 -16.73 -2.40 -1.09
N GLY A 517 -16.20 -1.59 -2.00
CA GLY A 517 -16.80 -1.32 -3.31
C GLY A 517 -17.98 -0.34 -3.26
N SER A 518 -18.02 0.56 -2.28
CA SER A 518 -18.96 1.68 -2.26
C SER A 518 -18.53 2.75 -3.27
N PRO A 519 -19.46 3.49 -3.90
CA PRO A 519 -19.10 4.54 -4.84
C PRO A 519 -18.43 5.71 -4.11
N ILE A 520 -17.53 6.42 -4.82
CA ILE A 520 -16.96 7.66 -4.34
C ILE A 520 -17.93 8.80 -4.63
N GLU A 521 -18.28 9.56 -3.60
CA GLU A 521 -19.25 10.66 -3.67
C GLU A 521 -18.51 12.01 -3.62
N LEU A 522 -18.88 12.92 -4.51
CA LEU A 522 -18.34 14.28 -4.49
C LEU A 522 -18.95 15.07 -3.33
N VAL A 523 -18.12 15.88 -2.67
CA VAL A 523 -18.59 16.90 -1.73
C VAL A 523 -18.48 18.25 -2.43
N GLU A 524 -19.62 18.90 -2.64
CA GLU A 524 -19.63 20.24 -3.23
C GLU A 524 -18.90 21.24 -2.34
N ALA A 525 -18.14 22.12 -3.01
CA ALA A 525 -17.72 23.37 -2.43
C ALA A 525 -18.96 24.18 -2.08
N VAL A 526 -19.08 24.64 -0.83
CA VAL A 526 -20.07 25.70 -0.54
C VAL A 526 -19.59 26.92 -1.33
N ALA A 527 -20.45 27.47 -2.19
CA ALA A 527 -20.19 28.75 -2.84
C ALA A 527 -19.92 29.77 -1.72
N ALA A 528 -18.73 30.37 -1.74
CA ALA A 528 -18.33 31.39 -0.78
C ALA A 528 -19.17 32.66 -0.98
#